data_AF-A0A661HIB8-F1
#
_entry.id   AF-A0A661HIB8-F1
#
_cell.length_a   1.000
_cell.length_b   1.000
_cell.length_c   1.000
_cell.angle_alpha   90.00
_cell.angle_beta   90.00
_cell.angle_gamma   90.00
#
_symmetry.space_group_name_H-M   'P 1'
#
loop_
_entity.id
_entity.type
_entity.pdbx_description
1 polymer ?
#
loop_
_entity_poly.entity_id
_entity_poly.type
_entity_poly.pdbx_seq_one_letter_code
_entity_poly.pdbx_strand_id
1 'polypeptide(L)'
;MGVQASGTGIVAYDSELVRKGWVLKGLVQAKSTSFWDGLTGMSEDAVIYQKNDFAVKEGHEVHFQMDGNLVGSAHVDKEQAWGNSEQKKLFSDSLRVKRLRWSVDNGDKFDAKNVGDLSLAEHGDSRSKLSDLFIRAKDQMIFDAGLGLLHNEAPTHTYLPNLKANIGALVAADVFTYGFAMDLEDVIKSGRGYTSGGTRRPLEPYKLADGRKVWLMVVDSRQSRDIRKDNDFIGIAAQADVRGENNILLKGVIGTLGAFVIIEAQSAFGTASAELGKSSVEICGLRKVDSAGLFEGQPGFGAGGTVVASRGLILGRGAFQVGFGKQPDYKFKSSQDFDIKSESALEVWMNVQKTILNTENIDYVDAKVAGHDYGVVVFDTFYELKA
;
A
#
# COMPACT_ATOMS: atom_id res chain seq x y z
N MET A 1 -53.36 -13.32 29.05
CA MET A 1 -52.09 -13.69 29.70
C MET A 1 -51.67 -15.05 29.16
N GLY A 2 -50.45 -15.15 28.66
CA GLY A 2 -49.90 -16.39 28.09
C GLY A 2 -48.67 -16.05 27.24
N VAL A 3 -47.57 -15.82 27.94
CA VAL A 3 -46.28 -15.33 27.45
C VAL A 3 -45.72 -16.22 26.34
N GLN A 4 -45.46 -15.65 25.16
CA GLN A 4 -44.61 -16.28 24.14
C GLN A 4 -43.19 -16.39 24.69
N ALA A 5 -42.66 -17.61 24.71
CA ALA A 5 -41.29 -17.88 25.08
C ALA A 5 -40.33 -17.10 24.17
N SER A 6 -39.47 -16.30 24.81
CA SER A 6 -38.26 -15.73 24.23
C SER A 6 -37.34 -16.89 23.82
N GLY A 7 -37.48 -17.35 22.57
CA GLY A 7 -36.53 -18.24 21.95
C GLY A 7 -35.26 -17.46 21.65
N THR A 8 -34.22 -17.65 22.44
CA THR A 8 -32.86 -17.34 22.03
C THR A 8 -32.61 -18.02 20.69
N GLY A 9 -32.50 -17.22 19.62
CA GLY A 9 -32.22 -17.73 18.28
C GLY A 9 -30.87 -18.44 18.28
N ILE A 10 -30.88 -19.76 18.43
CA ILE A 10 -29.72 -20.61 18.20
C ILE A 10 -29.53 -20.62 16.68
N VAL A 11 -28.66 -19.75 16.20
CA VAL A 11 -28.30 -19.67 14.79
C VAL A 11 -27.46 -20.92 14.47
N ALA A 12 -27.88 -21.70 13.48
CA ALA A 12 -27.21 -22.93 13.07
C ALA A 12 -25.77 -22.67 12.57
N TYR A 13 -24.88 -23.64 12.78
CA TYR A 13 -23.43 -23.54 12.46
C TYR A 13 -23.14 -23.31 10.97
N ASP A 14 -24.08 -23.72 10.10
CA ASP A 14 -24.08 -23.54 8.65
C ASP A 14 -24.59 -22.17 8.18
N SER A 15 -25.08 -21.34 9.10
CA SER A 15 -25.59 -20.00 8.80
C SER A 15 -24.52 -19.09 8.22
N GLU A 16 -24.81 -18.54 7.05
CA GLU A 16 -23.94 -17.57 6.35
C GLU A 16 -23.61 -16.34 7.22
N LEU A 17 -24.57 -15.90 8.04
CA LEU A 17 -24.38 -14.75 8.94
C LEU A 17 -23.36 -15.05 10.04
N VAL A 18 -23.35 -16.28 10.56
CA VAL A 18 -22.40 -16.70 11.61
C VAL A 18 -21.00 -16.84 11.03
N ARG A 19 -20.86 -17.42 9.83
CA ARG A 19 -19.57 -17.51 9.13
C ARG A 19 -18.97 -16.14 8.86
N LYS A 20 -19.77 -15.22 8.32
CA LYS A 20 -19.36 -13.83 8.07
C LYS A 20 -18.99 -13.11 9.38
N GLY A 21 -19.76 -13.31 10.45
CA GLY A 21 -19.46 -12.74 11.77
C GLY A 21 -18.14 -13.25 12.36
N TRP A 22 -17.78 -14.50 12.14
CA TRP A 22 -16.49 -15.06 12.60
C TRP A 22 -15.31 -14.53 11.81
N VAL A 23 -15.45 -14.43 10.48
CA VAL A 23 -14.42 -13.84 9.62
C VAL A 23 -14.22 -12.38 9.99
N LEU A 24 -15.30 -11.63 10.22
CA LEU A 24 -15.20 -10.23 10.63
C LEU A 24 -14.42 -10.08 11.95
N LYS A 25 -14.68 -10.93 12.96
CA LYS A 25 -13.94 -10.89 14.23
C LYS A 25 -12.45 -11.21 14.04
N GLY A 26 -12.13 -12.24 13.28
CA GLY A 26 -10.73 -12.62 13.00
C GLY A 26 -10.00 -11.54 12.21
N LEU A 27 -10.64 -10.97 11.19
CA LEU A 27 -10.08 -9.87 10.40
C LEU A 27 -9.91 -8.59 11.20
N VAL A 28 -10.85 -8.25 12.10
CA VAL A 28 -10.70 -7.06 12.97
C VAL A 28 -9.52 -7.22 13.91
N GLN A 29 -9.31 -8.42 14.47
CA GLN A 29 -8.17 -8.70 15.33
C GLN A 29 -6.84 -8.71 14.56
N ALA A 30 -6.82 -9.29 13.35
CA ALA A 30 -5.64 -9.28 12.50
C ALA A 30 -5.38 -7.90 11.87
N LYS A 31 -6.39 -7.03 11.75
CA LYS A 31 -6.23 -5.70 11.17
C LYS A 31 -5.27 -4.84 12.00
N SER A 32 -5.25 -4.98 13.34
CA SER A 32 -4.38 -4.17 14.19
C SER A 32 -2.88 -4.47 14.01
N THR A 33 -2.50 -5.55 13.33
CA THR A 33 -1.11 -5.86 12.98
C THR A 33 -0.71 -5.33 11.60
N SER A 34 -1.65 -4.74 10.86
CA SER A 34 -1.43 -4.19 9.52
C SER A 34 -0.58 -2.93 9.57
N PHE A 35 0.41 -2.83 8.67
CA PHE A 35 1.24 -1.63 8.53
C PHE A 35 0.41 -0.39 8.13
N TRP A 36 -0.62 -0.62 7.31
CA TRP A 36 -1.46 0.44 6.73
C TRP A 36 -2.64 0.84 7.61
N ASP A 37 -2.75 0.29 8.82
CA ASP A 37 -3.81 0.66 9.75
C ASP A 37 -3.63 2.13 10.19
N GLY A 38 -4.74 2.85 10.29
CA GLY A 38 -4.74 4.31 10.54
C GLY A 38 -4.40 5.20 9.33
N LEU A 39 -3.85 4.64 8.24
CA LEU A 39 -3.62 5.35 6.97
C LEU A 39 -4.72 5.11 5.92
N THR A 40 -5.63 4.19 6.23
CA THR A 40 -6.76 3.81 5.36
C THR A 40 -8.03 4.55 5.78
N GLY A 41 -8.71 5.16 4.81
CA GLY A 41 -9.95 5.91 5.02
C GLY A 41 -10.95 5.73 3.87
N MET A 42 -12.18 6.17 4.11
CA MET A 42 -13.28 6.11 3.13
C MET A 42 -13.42 7.41 2.31
N SER A 43 -12.41 8.29 2.37
CA SER A 43 -12.35 9.56 1.64
C SER A 43 -11.01 9.73 0.93
N GLU A 44 -10.96 10.65 -0.03
CA GLU A 44 -9.75 10.99 -0.79
C GLU A 44 -8.61 11.59 0.06
N ASP A 45 -8.92 12.09 1.26
CA ASP A 45 -7.95 12.71 2.16
C ASP A 45 -7.02 11.70 2.85
N ALA A 46 -7.37 10.40 2.84
CA ALA A 46 -6.54 9.33 3.37
C ALA A 46 -5.47 8.91 2.35
N VAL A 47 -4.36 8.32 2.83
CA VAL A 47 -3.32 7.78 1.94
C VAL A 47 -3.87 6.62 1.11
N ILE A 48 -4.68 5.76 1.74
CA ILE A 48 -5.40 4.68 1.07
C ILE A 48 -6.89 5.04 1.05
N TYR A 49 -7.43 5.29 -0.14
CA TYR A 49 -8.85 5.49 -0.35
C TYR A 49 -9.54 4.13 -0.56
N GLN A 50 -10.23 3.68 0.48
CA GLN A 50 -11.03 2.47 0.45
C GLN A 50 -12.48 2.78 0.10
N LYS A 51 -13.04 2.04 -0.86
CA LYS A 51 -14.48 2.05 -1.16
C LYS A 51 -15.05 0.64 -1.05
N ASN A 52 -16.11 0.54 -0.26
CA ASN A 52 -16.81 -0.69 0.03
C ASN A 52 -18.18 -0.64 -0.65
N ASP A 53 -18.36 -1.44 -1.68
CA ASP A 53 -19.66 -1.58 -2.35
C ASP A 53 -20.13 -3.03 -2.28
N PHE A 54 -20.75 -3.38 -1.15
CA PHE A 54 -21.13 -4.75 -0.83
C PHE A 54 -22.34 -5.27 -1.62
N ALA A 55 -22.99 -4.42 -2.42
CA ALA A 55 -24.20 -4.79 -3.15
C ALA A 55 -23.91 -5.50 -4.48
N VAL A 56 -22.64 -5.50 -4.95
CA VAL A 56 -22.35 -5.77 -6.36
C VAL A 56 -21.59 -7.08 -6.61
N LYS A 57 -21.89 -7.73 -7.72
CA LYS A 57 -21.37 -9.06 -8.10
C LYS A 57 -19.97 -8.98 -8.74
N GLU A 58 -19.38 -10.14 -9.01
CA GLU A 58 -18.04 -10.32 -9.59
C GLU A 58 -17.83 -9.49 -10.87
N GLY A 59 -16.67 -8.84 -10.98
CA GLY A 59 -16.30 -8.06 -12.16
C GLY A 59 -16.82 -6.62 -12.20
N HIS A 60 -17.42 -6.13 -11.11
CA HIS A 60 -17.83 -4.73 -10.96
C HIS A 60 -16.64 -3.77 -10.91
N GLU A 61 -16.85 -2.58 -11.47
CA GLU A 61 -15.91 -1.46 -11.44
C GLU A 61 -16.33 -0.47 -10.37
N VAL A 62 -15.43 -0.23 -9.42
CA VAL A 62 -15.58 0.79 -8.40
C VAL A 62 -15.00 2.08 -8.97
N HIS A 63 -15.87 3.05 -9.24
CA HIS A 63 -15.46 4.37 -9.72
C HIS A 63 -15.07 5.29 -8.57
N PHE A 64 -13.92 5.96 -8.74
CA PHE A 64 -13.41 7.02 -7.90
C PHE A 64 -13.46 8.32 -8.71
N GLN A 65 -13.99 9.38 -8.12
CA GLN A 65 -14.13 10.68 -8.77
C GLN A 65 -13.40 11.72 -7.93
N MET A 66 -12.68 12.62 -8.60
CA MET A 66 -11.93 13.72 -7.98
C MET A 66 -12.16 15.02 -8.76
N ASP A 67 -12.43 16.09 -8.02
CA ASP A 67 -12.67 17.42 -8.60
C ASP A 67 -11.34 18.17 -8.84
N GLY A 68 -11.24 18.82 -10.01
CA GLY A 68 -10.12 19.68 -10.36
C GLY A 68 -10.34 21.16 -10.00
N ASN A 69 -9.25 21.88 -9.77
CA ASN A 69 -9.21 23.34 -9.64
C ASN A 69 -9.43 24.05 -10.99
N LEU A 70 -10.06 25.23 -10.94
CA LEU A 70 -10.17 26.18 -12.06
C LEU A 70 -8.87 26.99 -12.25
N VAL A 71 -8.55 27.37 -13.48
CA VAL A 71 -7.32 28.10 -13.90
C VAL A 71 -7.60 29.23 -14.90
N GLY A 72 -8.88 29.51 -15.19
CA GLY A 72 -9.29 30.46 -16.22
C GLY A 72 -8.75 31.87 -15.97
N SER A 73 -8.34 32.53 -17.06
CA SER A 73 -7.97 33.94 -17.05
C SER A 73 -9.21 34.84 -16.94
N ALA A 74 -9.06 36.02 -16.34
CA ALA A 74 -10.13 37.01 -16.28
C ALA A 74 -10.46 37.56 -17.67
N HIS A 75 -11.74 37.87 -17.90
CA HIS A 75 -12.18 38.64 -19.06
C HIS A 75 -12.00 40.13 -18.76
N VAL A 76 -11.30 40.86 -19.62
CA VAL A 76 -10.98 42.28 -19.42
C VAL A 76 -11.99 43.18 -20.17
N ASP A 77 -12.42 44.26 -19.52
CA ASP A 77 -13.33 45.27 -20.06
C ASP A 77 -14.66 44.71 -20.62
N LYS A 78 -14.84 44.76 -21.94
CA LYS A 78 -16.06 44.37 -22.66
C LYS A 78 -15.93 42.98 -23.31
N GLU A 79 -14.92 42.20 -22.92
CA GLU A 79 -14.78 40.82 -23.37
C GLU A 79 -16.00 39.99 -22.94
N GLN A 80 -16.57 39.25 -23.88
CA GLN A 80 -17.76 38.46 -23.65
C GLN A 80 -17.44 37.25 -22.77
N ALA A 81 -17.92 37.27 -21.53
CA ALA A 81 -17.76 36.17 -20.56
C ALA A 81 -18.73 34.99 -20.83
N TRP A 82 -19.94 35.28 -21.32
CA TRP A 82 -20.96 34.27 -21.58
C TRP A 82 -20.59 33.42 -22.79
N GLY A 83 -20.39 32.11 -22.57
CA GLY A 83 -19.97 31.13 -23.59
C GLY A 83 -18.47 30.86 -23.64
N ASN A 84 -17.64 31.69 -22.99
CA ASN A 84 -16.17 31.56 -22.93
C ASN A 84 -15.65 31.22 -21.52
N SER A 85 -16.54 30.82 -20.62
CA SER A 85 -16.18 30.44 -19.25
C SER A 85 -15.45 29.10 -19.23
N GLU A 86 -14.49 28.96 -18.30
CA GLU A 86 -13.76 27.71 -18.13
C GLU A 86 -14.69 26.56 -17.72
N GLN A 87 -14.50 25.39 -18.32
CA GLN A 87 -15.21 24.18 -17.94
C GLN A 87 -14.65 23.60 -16.63
N LYS A 88 -15.53 23.04 -15.79
CA LYS A 88 -15.10 22.30 -14.60
C LYS A 88 -14.31 21.07 -15.03
N LYS A 89 -13.12 20.91 -14.43
CA LYS A 89 -12.25 19.74 -14.65
C LYS A 89 -12.67 18.65 -13.68
N LEU A 90 -12.98 17.49 -14.23
CA LEU A 90 -13.32 16.28 -13.48
C LEU A 90 -12.35 15.19 -13.87
N PHE A 91 -11.88 14.46 -12.87
CA PHE A 91 -10.99 13.33 -13.04
C PHE A 91 -11.63 12.08 -12.44
N SER A 92 -11.36 10.93 -13.06
CA SER A 92 -11.90 9.66 -12.60
C SER A 92 -10.87 8.54 -12.68
N ASP A 93 -11.09 7.52 -11.88
CA ASP A 93 -10.38 6.24 -11.95
C ASP A 93 -11.38 5.12 -11.66
N SER A 94 -11.12 3.93 -12.18
CA SER A 94 -11.99 2.76 -12.04
C SER A 94 -11.19 1.53 -11.66
N LEU A 95 -11.65 0.84 -10.61
CA LEU A 95 -11.01 -0.35 -10.11
C LEU A 95 -11.93 -1.57 -10.28
N ARG A 96 -11.49 -2.55 -11.07
CA ARG A 96 -12.25 -3.79 -11.27
C ARG A 96 -11.98 -4.81 -10.17
N VAL A 97 -13.02 -5.21 -9.43
CA VAL A 97 -12.90 -6.17 -8.32
C VAL A 97 -12.68 -7.60 -8.84
N LYS A 98 -11.69 -8.30 -8.27
CA LYS A 98 -11.39 -9.71 -8.56
C LYS A 98 -11.68 -10.61 -7.36
N ARG A 99 -11.90 -11.89 -7.62
CA ARG A 99 -12.14 -12.91 -6.60
C ARG A 99 -10.84 -13.63 -6.25
N LEU A 100 -10.45 -13.54 -4.98
CA LEU A 100 -9.26 -14.15 -4.41
C LEU A 100 -9.67 -15.25 -3.42
N ARG A 101 -8.90 -16.35 -3.40
CA ARG A 101 -9.17 -17.52 -2.55
C ARG A 101 -7.86 -18.04 -1.98
N TRP A 102 -7.81 -18.17 -0.66
CA TRP A 102 -6.73 -18.85 0.05
C TRP A 102 -7.30 -20.05 0.79
N SER A 103 -6.73 -21.22 0.55
CA SER A 103 -7.15 -22.49 1.15
C SER A 103 -6.06 -23.08 2.03
N VAL A 104 -6.47 -23.74 3.11
CA VAL A 104 -5.62 -24.49 4.03
C VAL A 104 -6.24 -25.88 4.21
N ASP A 105 -5.40 -26.91 4.11
CA ASP A 105 -5.76 -28.28 4.49
C ASP A 105 -5.69 -28.41 6.01
N ASN A 106 -6.79 -28.85 6.63
CA ASN A 106 -6.86 -29.08 8.06
C ASN A 106 -6.37 -30.49 8.45
N GLY A 107 -6.06 -31.35 7.48
CA GLY A 107 -5.55 -32.70 7.71
C GLY A 107 -6.55 -33.65 8.38
N ASP A 108 -6.04 -34.77 8.90
CA ASP A 108 -6.79 -35.74 9.69
C ASP A 108 -6.55 -35.51 11.20
N LYS A 109 -7.61 -35.64 12.00
CA LYS A 109 -7.58 -35.54 13.46
C LYS A 109 -6.73 -36.65 14.10
N PHE A 110 -6.61 -37.81 13.48
CA PHE A 110 -5.75 -38.89 13.98
C PHE A 110 -4.26 -38.55 13.87
N ASP A 111 -3.85 -37.92 12.77
CA ASP A 111 -2.48 -37.47 12.56
C ASP A 111 -2.14 -36.29 13.49
N ALA A 112 -3.07 -35.35 13.68
CA ALA A 112 -2.92 -34.25 14.64
C ALA A 112 -2.72 -34.74 16.08
N LYS A 113 -3.41 -35.82 16.46
CA LYS A 113 -3.23 -36.48 17.77
C LYS A 113 -1.86 -37.15 17.91
N ASN A 114 -1.31 -37.73 16.84
CA ASN A 114 0.03 -38.32 16.84
C ASN A 114 1.14 -37.28 16.93
N VAL A 115 0.93 -36.09 16.36
CA VAL A 115 1.84 -34.94 16.46
C VAL A 115 1.73 -34.22 17.82
N GLY A 116 0.68 -34.50 18.60
CA GLY A 116 0.50 -34.00 19.96
C GLY A 116 -0.25 -32.67 20.06
N ASP A 117 -0.84 -32.18 18.98
CA ASP A 117 -1.63 -30.94 18.95
C ASP A 117 -2.92 -31.13 18.13
N LEU A 118 -4.03 -31.33 18.84
CA LEU A 118 -5.36 -31.51 18.26
C LEU A 118 -5.93 -30.22 17.66
N SER A 119 -5.42 -29.05 18.06
CA SER A 119 -5.92 -27.74 17.59
C SER A 119 -5.56 -27.45 16.13
N LEU A 120 -4.54 -28.12 15.60
CA LEU A 120 -4.14 -28.08 14.18
C LEU A 120 -5.22 -28.58 13.22
N ALA A 121 -6.08 -29.50 13.67
CA ALA A 121 -7.21 -30.00 12.89
C ALA A 121 -8.51 -29.23 13.17
N GLU A 122 -8.48 -28.18 14.00
CA GLU A 122 -9.65 -27.39 14.37
C GLU A 122 -9.85 -26.16 13.47
N HIS A 123 -11.07 -25.96 12.99
CA HIS A 123 -11.42 -24.82 12.13
C HIS A 123 -11.24 -23.45 12.81
N GLY A 124 -11.13 -23.39 14.14
CA GLY A 124 -10.84 -22.15 14.87
C GLY A 124 -9.45 -21.60 14.54
N ASP A 125 -8.45 -22.48 14.53
CA ASP A 125 -7.06 -22.13 14.22
C ASP A 125 -6.91 -21.74 12.74
N SER A 126 -7.51 -22.51 11.82
CA SER A 126 -7.50 -22.19 10.38
C SER A 126 -8.11 -20.82 10.09
N ARG A 127 -9.16 -20.41 10.82
CA ARG A 127 -9.78 -19.08 10.67
C ARG A 127 -8.84 -17.95 11.08
N SER A 128 -8.11 -18.12 12.19
CA SER A 128 -7.14 -17.14 12.67
C SER A 128 -5.97 -17.01 11.68
N LYS A 129 -5.38 -18.15 11.29
CA LYS A 129 -4.24 -18.19 10.36
C LYS A 129 -4.57 -17.67 8.96
N LEU A 130 -5.76 -17.98 8.43
CA LEU A 130 -6.22 -17.43 7.15
C LEU A 130 -6.49 -15.93 7.23
N SER A 131 -6.97 -15.44 8.37
CA SER A 131 -7.19 -13.99 8.57
C SER A 131 -5.86 -13.24 8.61
N ASP A 132 -4.86 -13.77 9.33
CA ASP A 132 -3.50 -13.21 9.36
C ASP A 132 -2.83 -13.23 7.98
N LEU A 133 -2.88 -14.37 7.28
CA LEU A 133 -2.35 -14.50 5.92
C LEU A 133 -2.98 -13.48 4.97
N PHE A 134 -4.30 -13.29 5.06
CA PHE A 134 -4.99 -12.31 4.24
C PHE A 134 -4.52 -10.88 4.52
N ILE A 135 -4.35 -10.49 5.79
CA ILE A 135 -3.87 -9.14 6.13
C ILE A 135 -2.45 -8.93 5.61
N ARG A 136 -1.55 -9.90 5.79
CA ARG A 136 -0.18 -9.84 5.24
C ARG A 136 -0.17 -9.75 3.72
N ALA A 137 -1.00 -10.56 3.05
CA ALA A 137 -1.12 -10.53 1.59
C ALA A 137 -1.66 -9.18 1.11
N LYS A 138 -2.72 -8.66 1.74
CA LYS A 138 -3.31 -7.34 1.43
C LYS A 138 -2.29 -6.22 1.60
N ASP A 139 -1.51 -6.22 2.68
CA ASP A 139 -0.50 -5.20 2.92
C ASP A 139 0.63 -5.27 1.89
N GLN A 140 1.07 -6.48 1.55
CA GLN A 140 2.05 -6.66 0.47
C GLN A 140 1.50 -6.21 -0.89
N MET A 141 0.22 -6.45 -1.19
CA MET A 141 -0.39 -6.00 -2.44
C MET A 141 -0.37 -4.47 -2.57
N ILE A 142 -0.54 -3.73 -1.46
CA ILE A 142 -0.43 -2.27 -1.45
C ILE A 142 1.03 -1.83 -1.66
N PHE A 143 2.00 -2.49 -1.01
CA PHE A 143 3.41 -2.24 -1.25
C PHE A 143 3.80 -2.52 -2.71
N ASP A 144 3.42 -3.68 -3.25
CA ASP A 144 3.70 -4.10 -4.62
C ASP A 144 3.06 -3.14 -5.64
N ALA A 145 1.87 -2.57 -5.34
CA ALA A 145 1.24 -1.52 -6.15
C ALA A 145 2.04 -0.21 -6.15
N GLY A 146 2.50 0.25 -4.98
CA GLY A 146 3.30 1.48 -4.88
C GLY A 146 4.69 1.36 -5.50
N LEU A 147 5.32 0.20 -5.37
CA LEU A 147 6.62 -0.09 -5.95
C LEU A 147 6.56 -0.24 -7.49
N GLY A 148 5.36 -0.45 -8.04
CA GLY A 148 5.08 -0.64 -9.47
C GLY A 148 5.30 -2.08 -9.96
N LEU A 149 5.29 -3.06 -9.05
CA LEU A 149 5.34 -4.48 -9.39
C LEU A 149 3.95 -5.01 -9.77
N LEU A 150 2.92 -4.65 -8.99
CA LEU A 150 1.57 -5.13 -9.23
C LEU A 150 1.06 -4.62 -10.58
N HIS A 151 0.43 -5.50 -11.36
CA HIS A 151 -0.09 -5.21 -12.70
C HIS A 151 0.97 -4.76 -13.73
N ASN A 152 2.27 -4.88 -13.41
CA ASN A 152 3.37 -4.32 -14.19
C ASN A 152 3.23 -2.80 -14.44
N GLU A 153 2.63 -2.09 -13.49
CA GLU A 153 2.39 -0.65 -13.60
C GLU A 153 3.57 0.12 -13.00
N ALA A 154 4.64 0.28 -13.78
CA ALA A 154 5.82 1.02 -13.35
C ALA A 154 5.48 2.44 -12.84
N PRO A 155 6.19 2.94 -11.81
CA PRO A 155 5.96 4.30 -11.30
C PRO A 155 6.22 5.33 -12.40
N THR A 156 5.32 6.29 -12.51
CA THR A 156 5.40 7.38 -13.49
C THR A 156 6.52 8.36 -13.16
N HIS A 157 6.83 8.54 -11.88
CA HIS A 157 7.84 9.47 -11.39
C HIS A 157 8.80 8.78 -10.42
N THR A 158 10.09 8.87 -10.74
CA THR A 158 11.17 8.34 -9.91
C THR A 158 12.25 9.38 -9.69
N TYR A 159 12.83 9.40 -8.50
CA TYR A 159 13.98 10.24 -8.16
C TYR A 159 15.18 9.40 -7.72
N LEU A 160 16.33 9.64 -8.34
CA LEU A 160 17.59 8.99 -8.00
C LEU A 160 18.59 10.03 -7.49
N PRO A 161 19.46 9.67 -6.52
CA PRO A 161 20.54 10.52 -6.05
C PRO A 161 21.35 11.10 -7.20
N ASN A 162 21.78 12.35 -7.09
CA ASN A 162 22.62 13.03 -8.08
C ASN A 162 22.05 12.98 -9.52
N LEU A 163 20.71 12.85 -9.67
CA LEU A 163 20.02 12.74 -10.96
C LEU A 163 20.59 11.64 -11.87
N LYS A 164 21.02 10.51 -11.30
CA LYS A 164 21.49 9.35 -12.08
C LYS A 164 20.40 8.89 -13.05
N ALA A 165 20.77 8.55 -14.28
CA ALA A 165 19.80 8.24 -15.33
C ALA A 165 18.96 6.97 -15.09
N ASN A 166 19.52 5.99 -14.38
CA ASN A 166 18.85 4.71 -14.08
C ASN A 166 19.54 4.02 -12.90
N ILE A 167 18.91 2.94 -12.38
CA ILE A 167 19.41 2.14 -11.25
C ILE A 167 20.82 1.58 -11.54
N GLY A 168 21.11 1.18 -12.78
CA GLY A 168 22.42 0.65 -13.17
C GLY A 168 23.57 1.66 -13.05
N ALA A 169 23.28 2.96 -12.96
CA ALA A 169 24.27 4.02 -12.78
C ALA A 169 24.54 4.38 -11.30
N LEU A 170 23.81 3.77 -10.37
CA LEU A 170 24.00 3.98 -8.93
C LEU A 170 25.33 3.37 -8.48
N VAL A 171 26.03 4.09 -7.61
CA VAL A 171 27.28 3.63 -6.99
C VAL A 171 27.14 3.61 -5.46
N ALA A 172 28.12 3.00 -4.78
CA ALA A 172 28.11 2.85 -3.32
C ALA A 172 27.99 4.15 -2.51
N ALA A 173 28.24 5.31 -3.12
CA ALA A 173 28.07 6.62 -2.50
C ALA A 173 26.63 7.19 -2.62
N ASP A 174 25.80 6.65 -3.52
CA ASP A 174 24.43 7.10 -3.77
C ASP A 174 23.46 6.53 -2.72
N VAL A 175 23.69 6.87 -1.45
CA VAL A 175 22.94 6.38 -0.27
C VAL A 175 21.93 7.41 0.23
N PHE A 176 21.03 6.98 1.12
CA PHE A 176 20.02 7.86 1.72
C PHE A 176 20.63 8.75 2.82
N THR A 177 20.85 10.03 2.51
CA THR A 177 21.40 11.05 3.43
C THR A 177 20.39 12.13 3.78
N TYR A 178 20.68 12.97 4.79
CA TYR A 178 19.83 14.11 5.14
C TYR A 178 19.69 15.11 3.99
N GLY A 179 20.79 15.43 3.30
CA GLY A 179 20.77 16.30 2.12
C GLY A 179 19.86 15.76 1.01
N PHE A 180 19.95 14.46 0.73
CA PHE A 180 19.07 13.81 -0.25
C PHE A 180 17.58 13.90 0.14
N ALA A 181 17.25 13.78 1.44
CA ALA A 181 15.88 13.95 1.91
C ALA A 181 15.35 15.39 1.73
N MET A 182 16.21 16.41 1.90
CA MET A 182 15.85 17.81 1.65
C MET A 182 15.64 18.09 0.15
N ASP A 183 16.50 17.53 -0.71
CA ASP A 183 16.35 17.64 -2.17
C ASP A 183 15.04 17.00 -2.64
N LEU A 184 14.70 15.82 -2.09
CA LEU A 184 13.41 15.18 -2.31
C LEU A 184 12.24 16.07 -1.87
N GLU A 185 12.35 16.78 -0.76
CA GLU A 185 11.30 17.68 -0.29
C GLU A 185 11.01 18.80 -1.29
N ASP A 186 12.07 19.39 -1.87
CA ASP A 186 11.93 20.44 -2.89
C ASP A 186 11.31 19.91 -4.19
N VAL A 187 11.73 18.72 -4.64
CA VAL A 187 11.16 18.05 -5.82
C VAL A 187 9.66 17.76 -5.63
N ILE A 188 9.26 17.28 -4.46
CA ILE A 188 7.86 16.95 -4.14
C ILE A 188 6.99 18.21 -4.08
N LYS A 189 7.51 19.30 -3.47
CA LYS A 189 6.82 20.59 -3.36
C LYS A 189 6.71 21.35 -4.67
N SER A 190 7.73 21.25 -5.53
CA SER A 190 7.77 21.94 -6.82
C SER A 190 7.11 21.14 -7.94
N GLY A 191 7.05 19.82 -7.83
CA GLY A 191 6.59 18.93 -8.89
C GLY A 191 7.55 18.84 -10.09
N ARG A 192 8.81 19.26 -9.91
CA ARG A 192 9.84 19.35 -10.96
C ARG A 192 11.15 18.74 -10.47
N GLY A 193 12.02 18.34 -11.40
CA GLY A 193 13.35 17.81 -11.07
C GLY A 193 13.42 16.29 -10.84
N TYR A 194 12.38 15.55 -11.25
CA TYR A 194 12.41 14.09 -11.23
C TYR A 194 13.41 13.54 -12.26
N THR A 195 14.00 12.39 -11.93
CA THR A 195 14.85 11.63 -12.86
C THR A 195 14.02 11.06 -14.02
N SER A 196 12.80 10.61 -13.72
CA SER A 196 11.82 10.12 -14.69
C SER A 196 10.45 10.75 -14.43
N GLY A 197 9.65 10.96 -15.47
CA GLY A 197 8.25 11.42 -15.37
C GLY A 197 7.98 12.87 -15.79
N GLY A 198 9.01 13.71 -15.93
CA GLY A 198 8.84 15.11 -16.35
C GLY A 198 8.24 16.00 -15.24
N THR A 199 7.52 17.06 -15.64
CA THR A 199 6.84 17.97 -14.72
C THR A 199 5.44 17.48 -14.41
N ARG A 200 5.07 17.49 -13.13
CA ARG A 200 3.72 17.13 -12.64
C ARG A 200 3.19 18.17 -11.68
N ARG A 201 1.89 18.10 -11.37
CA ARG A 201 1.35 18.79 -10.20
C ARG A 201 2.11 18.35 -8.94
N PRO A 202 2.49 19.29 -8.04
CA PRO A 202 3.06 18.95 -6.74
C PRO A 202 2.20 17.94 -5.98
N LEU A 203 2.85 17.05 -5.25
CA LEU A 203 2.16 16.00 -4.53
C LEU A 203 1.33 16.60 -3.41
N GLU A 204 0.05 16.25 -3.33
CA GLU A 204 -0.82 16.80 -2.31
C GLU A 204 -0.61 16.08 -0.97
N PRO A 205 -0.26 16.79 0.11
CA PRO A 205 0.02 16.17 1.39
C PRO A 205 -1.26 15.61 2.02
N TYR A 206 -1.11 14.54 2.80
CA TYR A 206 -2.20 14.02 3.61
C TYR A 206 -2.28 14.81 4.93
N LYS A 207 -3.47 14.85 5.54
CA LYS A 207 -3.68 15.53 6.82
C LYS A 207 -3.64 14.52 7.96
N LEU A 208 -2.79 14.78 8.94
CA LEU A 208 -2.83 14.09 10.23
C LEU A 208 -4.08 14.49 11.01
N ALA A 209 -4.44 13.69 12.03
CA ALA A 209 -5.57 13.96 12.92
C ALA A 209 -5.44 15.30 13.68
N ASP A 210 -4.21 15.81 13.82
CA ASP A 210 -3.90 17.12 14.41
C ASP A 210 -4.02 18.29 13.42
N GLY A 211 -4.40 18.04 12.16
CA GLY A 211 -4.56 19.03 11.11
C GLY A 211 -3.28 19.40 10.36
N ARG A 212 -2.11 18.86 10.75
CA ARG A 212 -0.86 19.10 10.02
C ARG A 212 -0.85 18.38 8.68
N LYS A 213 -0.38 19.08 7.65
CA LYS A 213 -0.16 18.53 6.31
C LYS A 213 1.25 17.96 6.24
N VAL A 214 1.34 16.69 5.89
CA VAL A 214 2.60 15.96 5.82
C VAL A 214 2.59 15.02 4.62
N TRP A 215 3.79 14.64 4.16
CA TRP A 215 3.97 13.53 3.23
C TRP A 215 4.50 12.32 3.99
N LEU A 216 3.96 11.14 3.70
CA LEU A 216 4.44 9.90 4.30
C LEU A 216 5.59 9.37 3.45
N MET A 217 6.77 9.25 4.04
CA MET A 217 7.92 8.64 3.39
C MET A 217 8.15 7.26 4.00
N VAL A 218 8.01 6.21 3.20
CA VAL A 218 8.26 4.83 3.62
C VAL A 218 9.64 4.41 3.12
N VAL A 219 10.51 4.06 4.06
CA VAL A 219 11.91 3.69 3.79
C VAL A 219 12.16 2.23 4.16
N ASP A 220 13.10 1.59 3.45
CA ASP A 220 13.62 0.28 3.83
C ASP A 220 14.60 0.39 5.02
N SER A 221 14.79 -0.70 5.74
CA SER A 221 15.73 -0.84 6.85
C SER A 221 17.16 -0.38 6.51
N ARG A 222 17.63 -0.58 5.27
CA ARG A 222 18.94 -0.09 4.81
C ARG A 222 18.99 1.43 4.78
N GLN A 223 17.97 2.06 4.21
CA GLN A 223 17.86 3.51 4.09
C GLN A 223 17.71 4.15 5.48
N SER A 224 16.92 3.54 6.36
CA SER A 224 16.82 3.92 7.78
C SER A 224 18.18 3.87 8.48
N ARG A 225 18.99 2.84 8.22
CA ARG A 225 20.36 2.77 8.75
C ARG A 225 21.26 3.87 8.18
N ASP A 226 21.17 4.17 6.90
CA ASP A 226 22.06 5.14 6.24
C ASP A 226 21.83 6.56 6.77
N ILE A 227 20.57 6.99 6.94
CA ILE A 227 20.28 8.30 7.54
C ILE A 227 20.73 8.40 8.99
N ARG A 228 20.62 7.32 9.78
CA ARG A 228 21.10 7.31 11.18
C ARG A 228 22.64 7.38 11.28
N LYS A 229 23.35 7.00 10.23
CA LYS A 229 24.82 7.06 10.16
C LYS A 229 25.32 8.36 9.53
N ASP A 230 24.42 9.19 9.02
CA ASP A 230 24.78 10.43 8.37
C ASP A 230 25.29 11.46 9.40
N ASN A 231 26.42 12.09 9.11
CA ASN A 231 27.08 13.00 10.04
C ASN A 231 26.22 14.26 10.30
N ASP A 232 25.52 14.74 9.28
CA ASP A 232 24.65 15.91 9.40
C ASP A 232 23.46 15.60 10.30
N PHE A 233 22.84 14.42 10.12
CA PHE A 233 21.75 13.96 10.97
C PHE A 233 22.22 13.77 12.42
N ILE A 234 23.38 13.15 12.64
CA ILE A 234 23.97 12.99 13.97
C ILE A 234 24.24 14.35 14.63
N GLY A 235 24.78 15.30 13.88
CA GLY A 235 25.05 16.65 14.36
C GLY A 235 23.79 17.40 14.79
N ILE A 236 22.74 17.36 13.97
CA ILE A 236 21.44 17.99 14.28
C ILE A 236 20.80 17.30 15.49
N ALA A 237 20.76 15.97 15.51
CA ALA A 237 20.14 15.22 16.59
C ALA A 237 20.86 15.43 17.92
N ALA A 238 22.19 15.57 17.93
CA ALA A 238 22.96 15.89 19.14
C ALA A 238 22.66 17.29 19.69
N GLN A 239 22.30 18.25 18.84
CA GLN A 239 22.01 19.64 19.22
C GLN A 239 20.53 19.88 19.54
N ALA A 240 19.62 19.15 18.89
CA ALA A 240 18.19 19.33 19.01
C ALA A 240 17.58 18.67 20.25
N ASP A 241 18.32 17.78 20.94
CA ASP A 241 17.72 16.94 21.98
C ASP A 241 17.77 17.54 23.40
N VAL A 242 16.65 17.42 24.09
CA VAL A 242 16.46 17.76 25.51
C VAL A 242 16.89 16.55 26.32
N ARG A 243 17.77 16.71 27.33
CA ARG A 243 18.21 15.59 28.20
C ARG A 243 17.02 15.03 28.99
N GLY A 244 16.35 13.98 28.51
CA GLY A 244 15.21 13.33 29.18
C GLY A 244 14.69 12.08 28.46
N GLU A 245 13.71 11.39 29.06
CA GLU A 245 13.11 10.12 28.59
C GLU A 245 12.40 10.22 27.23
N ASN A 246 12.25 11.42 26.67
CA ASN A 246 11.68 11.67 25.34
C ASN A 246 12.72 11.87 24.23
N ASN A 247 13.99 11.61 24.53
CA ASN A 247 15.10 11.70 23.60
C ASN A 247 14.90 10.77 22.38
N ILE A 248 14.92 11.37 21.18
CA ILE A 248 14.60 10.70 19.92
C ILE A 248 15.74 9.76 19.50
N LEU A 249 16.98 10.10 19.84
CA LEU A 249 18.17 9.27 19.59
C LEU A 249 18.12 7.96 20.39
N LEU A 250 17.66 7.99 21.64
CA LEU A 250 17.53 6.81 22.49
C LEU A 250 16.37 5.89 22.09
N LYS A 251 15.30 6.44 21.51
CA LYS A 251 14.12 5.65 21.06
C LYS A 251 14.29 5.05 19.66
N GLY A 252 15.33 5.43 18.93
CA GLY A 252 15.59 4.90 17.59
C GLY A 252 14.45 5.17 16.59
N VAL A 253 13.69 6.26 16.79
CA VAL A 253 12.60 6.69 15.90
C VAL A 253 13.15 7.75 14.95
N ILE A 254 12.99 7.58 13.64
CA ILE A 254 13.53 8.54 12.63
C ILE A 254 12.77 9.88 12.65
N GLY A 255 11.59 9.93 13.25
CA GLY A 255 10.87 11.18 13.49
C GLY A 255 10.40 11.86 12.20
N THR A 256 10.07 13.15 12.32
CA THR A 256 9.68 14.00 11.20
C THR A 256 10.88 14.80 10.72
N LEU A 257 11.24 14.69 9.44
CA LEU A 257 12.28 15.51 8.83
C LEU A 257 11.65 16.44 7.82
N GLY A 258 11.75 17.75 8.09
CA GLY A 258 11.05 18.77 7.32
C GLY A 258 9.55 18.50 7.30
N ALA A 259 8.99 18.36 6.09
CA ALA A 259 7.58 18.04 5.89
C ALA A 259 7.27 16.54 5.74
N PHE A 260 8.28 15.66 5.83
CA PHE A 260 8.11 14.22 5.78
C PHE A 260 7.91 13.61 7.17
N VAL A 261 6.94 12.70 7.26
CA VAL A 261 6.87 11.70 8.32
C VAL A 261 7.55 10.45 7.76
N ILE A 262 8.71 10.09 8.31
CA ILE A 262 9.47 8.93 7.83
C ILE A 262 9.10 7.71 8.68
N ILE A 263 8.63 6.66 8.01
CA ILE A 263 8.30 5.38 8.62
C ILE A 263 9.16 4.31 7.97
N GLU A 264 9.81 3.50 8.81
CA GLU A 264 10.54 2.32 8.34
C GLU A 264 9.56 1.17 8.12
N ALA A 265 9.58 0.59 6.93
CA ALA A 265 8.94 -0.69 6.64
C ALA A 265 9.98 -1.81 6.71
N GLN A 266 9.54 -3.00 7.09
CA GLN A 266 10.38 -4.20 7.01
C GLN A 266 10.69 -4.55 5.55
N SER A 267 11.72 -5.35 5.33
CA SER A 267 11.97 -5.94 4.01
C SER A 267 11.00 -7.10 3.77
N ALA A 268 10.45 -7.20 2.56
CA ALA A 268 9.54 -8.28 2.21
C ALA A 268 10.28 -9.63 2.08
N PHE A 269 9.64 -10.70 2.56
CA PHE A 269 10.11 -12.07 2.38
C PHE A 269 9.04 -12.93 1.70
N GLY A 270 9.49 -13.72 0.73
CA GLY A 270 8.64 -14.62 -0.07
C GLY A 270 8.68 -14.31 -1.56
N THR A 271 7.87 -15.04 -2.34
CA THR A 271 7.86 -14.94 -3.80
C THR A 271 7.08 -13.70 -4.26
N ALA A 272 7.50 -13.13 -5.39
CA ALA A 272 6.90 -11.94 -5.99
C ALA A 272 6.18 -12.30 -7.30
N SER A 273 5.00 -11.73 -7.50
CA SER A 273 4.27 -11.81 -8.77
C SER A 273 3.62 -10.47 -9.09
N ALA A 274 3.57 -10.11 -10.37
CA ALA A 274 2.80 -8.97 -10.86
C ALA A 274 1.28 -9.26 -10.84
N GLU A 275 0.87 -10.52 -10.64
CA GLU A 275 -0.53 -10.91 -10.55
C GLU A 275 -1.10 -10.73 -9.13
N LEU A 276 -2.31 -10.18 -9.08
CA LEU A 276 -3.05 -9.93 -7.85
C LEU A 276 -3.21 -11.21 -7.00
N GLY A 277 -2.71 -11.17 -5.76
CA GLY A 277 -2.84 -12.25 -4.80
C GLY A 277 -2.01 -13.50 -5.09
N LYS A 278 -1.04 -13.42 -6.02
CA LYS A 278 -0.13 -14.54 -6.36
C LYS A 278 1.24 -14.46 -5.69
N SER A 279 1.61 -13.32 -5.10
CA SER A 279 2.79 -13.21 -4.24
C SER A 279 2.60 -14.09 -3.00
N SER A 280 3.55 -14.98 -2.73
CA SER A 280 3.55 -15.76 -1.48
C SER A 280 4.30 -14.96 -0.44
N VAL A 281 3.60 -14.52 0.62
CA VAL A 281 4.12 -13.53 1.57
C VAL A 281 4.37 -14.20 2.91
N GLU A 282 5.64 -14.26 3.30
CA GLU A 282 6.05 -14.68 4.64
C GLU A 282 6.08 -13.46 5.58
N ILE A 283 6.74 -12.40 5.14
CA ILE A 283 6.79 -11.10 5.82
C ILE A 283 6.46 -10.02 4.80
N CYS A 284 5.51 -9.13 5.12
CA CYS A 284 5.14 -8.02 4.25
C CYS A 284 6.09 -6.83 4.42
N GLY A 285 6.40 -6.13 3.33
CA GLY A 285 7.33 -5.02 3.37
C GLY A 285 7.70 -4.44 2.01
N LEU A 286 8.73 -3.60 2.01
CA LEU A 286 9.32 -3.07 0.78
C LEU A 286 10.21 -4.14 0.12
N ARG A 287 10.13 -4.20 -1.21
CA ARG A 287 11.01 -5.04 -2.04
C ARG A 287 12.09 -4.18 -2.67
N LYS A 288 13.28 -4.74 -2.79
CA LYS A 288 14.35 -4.16 -3.59
C LYS A 288 14.09 -4.39 -5.08
N VAL A 289 14.70 -3.54 -5.90
CA VAL A 289 14.63 -3.61 -7.35
C VAL A 289 16.05 -3.66 -7.91
N ASP A 290 16.28 -4.47 -8.94
CA ASP A 290 17.56 -4.48 -9.64
C ASP A 290 17.57 -3.60 -10.89
N SER A 291 18.75 -3.40 -11.47
CA SER A 291 18.94 -2.61 -12.68
C SER A 291 18.25 -3.20 -13.91
N ALA A 292 17.80 -4.47 -13.86
CA ALA A 292 17.01 -5.11 -14.91
C ALA A 292 15.50 -4.90 -14.71
N GLY A 293 15.08 -4.24 -13.64
CA GLY A 293 13.68 -3.99 -13.31
C GLY A 293 12.98 -5.17 -12.64
N LEU A 294 13.73 -6.18 -12.18
CA LEU A 294 13.19 -7.29 -11.41
C LEU A 294 13.16 -6.93 -9.92
N PHE A 295 12.16 -7.45 -9.22
CA PHE A 295 11.97 -7.26 -7.79
C PHE A 295 12.45 -8.46 -6.97
N GLU A 296 12.88 -8.19 -5.74
CA GLU A 296 13.23 -9.22 -4.76
C GLU A 296 12.08 -10.24 -4.61
N GLY A 297 12.38 -11.51 -4.85
CA GLY A 297 11.40 -12.61 -4.88
C GLY A 297 10.93 -13.03 -6.28
N GLN A 298 11.34 -12.34 -7.34
CA GLN A 298 11.13 -12.79 -8.73
C GLN A 298 12.28 -13.69 -9.22
N PRO A 299 11.99 -14.65 -10.11
CA PRO A 299 13.04 -15.43 -10.77
C PRO A 299 14.02 -14.53 -11.53
N GLY A 300 15.32 -14.71 -11.32
CA GLY A 300 16.37 -13.95 -12.00
C GLY A 300 16.77 -12.63 -11.32
N PHE A 301 16.09 -12.22 -10.23
CA PHE A 301 16.47 -11.05 -9.45
C PHE A 301 17.92 -11.13 -8.97
N GLY A 302 18.66 -10.04 -9.16
CA GLY A 302 20.03 -9.93 -8.64
C GLY A 302 21.02 -10.88 -9.33
N ALA A 303 20.84 -11.13 -10.62
CA ALA A 303 21.84 -11.82 -11.44
C ALA A 303 23.19 -11.09 -11.39
N GLY A 304 24.29 -11.84 -11.56
CA GLY A 304 25.65 -11.28 -11.46
C GLY A 304 25.86 -10.04 -12.35
N GLY A 305 26.51 -9.02 -11.81
CA GLY A 305 26.75 -7.74 -12.48
C GLY A 305 25.57 -6.75 -12.42
N THR A 306 24.44 -7.09 -11.80
CA THR A 306 23.32 -6.15 -11.62
C THR A 306 23.50 -5.29 -10.37
N VAL A 307 23.13 -4.02 -10.49
CA VAL A 307 23.03 -3.10 -9.35
C VAL A 307 21.66 -3.26 -8.73
N VAL A 308 21.60 -3.46 -7.42
CA VAL A 308 20.37 -3.52 -6.64
C VAL A 308 20.18 -2.18 -5.94
N ALA A 309 18.96 -1.64 -6.02
CA ALA A 309 18.54 -0.45 -5.32
C ALA A 309 17.51 -0.77 -4.22
N SER A 310 17.63 -0.06 -3.10
CA SER A 310 16.55 0.06 -2.12
C SER A 310 15.57 1.10 -2.64
N ARG A 311 14.32 0.68 -2.85
CA ARG A 311 13.24 1.52 -3.35
C ARG A 311 12.37 1.98 -2.19
N GLY A 312 12.32 3.30 -1.98
CA GLY A 312 11.42 3.95 -1.03
C GLY A 312 10.19 4.55 -1.70
N LEU A 313 9.15 4.79 -0.90
CA LEU A 313 7.89 5.38 -1.36
C LEU A 313 7.67 6.74 -0.69
N ILE A 314 7.18 7.70 -1.46
CA ILE A 314 6.63 8.95 -0.96
C ILE A 314 5.16 8.99 -1.31
N LEU A 315 4.33 9.16 -0.30
CA LEU A 315 2.89 9.02 -0.37
C LEU A 315 2.20 10.32 0.05
N GLY A 316 1.33 10.80 -0.84
CA GLY A 316 0.40 11.90 -0.60
C GLY A 316 -1.01 11.38 -0.29
N ARG A 317 -1.98 12.29 -0.34
CA ARG A 317 -3.40 11.91 -0.24
C ARG A 317 -3.83 11.08 -1.46
N GLY A 318 -4.71 10.12 -1.25
CA GLY A 318 -5.27 9.26 -2.30
C GLY A 318 -4.20 8.50 -3.10
N ALA A 319 -3.08 8.11 -2.48
CA ALA A 319 -2.00 7.39 -3.16
C ALA A 319 -2.45 6.04 -3.72
N PHE A 320 -3.26 5.32 -2.94
CA PHE A 320 -3.77 4.00 -3.30
C PHE A 320 -5.29 3.96 -3.27
N GLN A 321 -5.84 3.10 -4.12
CA GLN A 321 -7.26 2.75 -4.13
C GLN A 321 -7.44 1.28 -3.78
N VAL A 322 -8.35 1.03 -2.85
CA VAL A 322 -8.74 -0.33 -2.46
C VAL A 322 -10.26 -0.46 -2.61
N GLY A 323 -10.67 -1.43 -3.41
CA GLY A 323 -12.09 -1.71 -3.65
C GLY A 323 -12.49 -3.05 -3.07
N PHE A 324 -13.55 -3.08 -2.26
CA PHE A 324 -14.19 -4.32 -1.81
C PHE A 324 -15.58 -4.45 -2.42
N GLY A 325 -15.82 -5.55 -3.14
CA GLY A 325 -17.12 -5.82 -3.78
C GLY A 325 -18.08 -6.63 -2.91
N LYS A 326 -17.57 -7.42 -1.95
CA LYS A 326 -18.39 -8.22 -1.03
C LYS A 326 -17.67 -8.42 0.29
N GLN A 327 -18.45 -8.69 1.34
CA GLN A 327 -17.88 -9.12 2.61
C GLN A 327 -17.13 -10.45 2.42
N PRO A 328 -15.93 -10.60 3.02
CA PRO A 328 -15.20 -11.85 3.04
C PRO A 328 -16.08 -13.02 3.53
N ASP A 329 -15.96 -14.17 2.88
CA ASP A 329 -16.70 -15.39 3.26
C ASP A 329 -15.73 -16.53 3.57
N TYR A 330 -16.13 -17.38 4.50
CA TYR A 330 -15.39 -18.58 4.87
C TYR A 330 -16.14 -19.81 4.40
N LYS A 331 -15.46 -20.63 3.61
CA LYS A 331 -15.96 -21.88 3.07
C LYS A 331 -15.24 -23.05 3.70
N PHE A 332 -15.99 -24.09 3.99
CA PHE A 332 -15.52 -25.35 4.53
C PHE A 332 -16.02 -26.47 3.63
N LYS A 333 -15.14 -27.42 3.30
CA LYS A 333 -15.51 -28.62 2.55
C LYS A 333 -14.76 -29.83 3.10
N SER A 334 -15.49 -30.89 3.41
CA SER A 334 -14.94 -32.18 3.78
C SER A 334 -14.52 -32.98 2.54
N SER A 335 -13.57 -33.90 2.71
CA SER A 335 -13.05 -34.75 1.64
C SER A 335 -14.13 -35.67 1.11
N GLN A 336 -14.11 -35.92 -0.21
CA GLN A 336 -15.01 -36.89 -0.85
C GLN A 336 -14.77 -38.34 -0.37
N ASP A 337 -13.61 -38.59 0.22
CA ASP A 337 -13.25 -39.86 0.87
C ASP A 337 -13.71 -39.85 2.33
N PHE A 338 -14.99 -40.18 2.55
CA PHE A 338 -15.63 -40.37 3.86
C PHE A 338 -15.41 -39.25 4.90
N ASP A 339 -15.24 -37.99 4.47
CA ASP A 339 -15.01 -36.83 5.34
C ASP A 339 -13.81 -36.96 6.30
N ILE A 340 -12.83 -37.81 5.97
CA ILE A 340 -11.63 -38.05 6.79
C ILE A 340 -10.76 -36.79 6.89
N LYS A 341 -10.68 -36.02 5.79
CA LYS A 341 -9.94 -34.77 5.72
C LYS A 341 -10.88 -33.60 5.48
N SER A 342 -10.40 -32.40 5.73
CA SER A 342 -11.17 -31.20 5.41
C SER A 342 -10.31 -30.03 4.98
N GLU A 343 -10.85 -29.23 4.08
CA GLU A 343 -10.22 -28.01 3.62
C GLU A 343 -11.06 -26.79 4.01
N SER A 344 -10.37 -25.75 4.44
CA SER A 344 -10.94 -24.46 4.77
C SER A 344 -10.43 -23.42 3.80
N ALA A 345 -11.32 -22.56 3.31
CA ALA A 345 -10.98 -21.52 2.35
C ALA A 345 -11.57 -20.16 2.75
N LEU A 346 -10.74 -19.12 2.68
CA LEU A 346 -11.15 -17.73 2.77
C LEU A 346 -11.32 -17.18 1.35
N GLU A 347 -12.50 -16.64 1.06
CA GLU A 347 -12.83 -16.00 -0.21
C GLU A 347 -13.07 -14.50 -0.02
N VAL A 348 -12.38 -13.69 -0.82
CA VAL A 348 -12.44 -12.23 -0.76
C VAL A 348 -12.62 -11.66 -2.17
N TRP A 349 -13.44 -10.60 -2.28
CA TRP A 349 -13.63 -9.86 -3.52
C TRP A 349 -13.00 -8.48 -3.36
N MET A 350 -11.74 -8.37 -3.77
CA MET A 350 -11.00 -7.12 -3.65
C MET A 350 -10.08 -6.87 -4.85
N ASN A 351 -9.69 -5.61 -5.01
CA ASN A 351 -8.56 -5.24 -5.84
C ASN A 351 -7.84 -4.03 -5.21
N VAL A 352 -6.58 -3.82 -5.60
CA VAL A 352 -5.71 -2.74 -5.15
C VAL A 352 -5.02 -2.17 -6.38
N GLN A 353 -5.00 -0.84 -6.50
CA GLN A 353 -4.22 -0.14 -7.51
C GLN A 353 -3.67 1.17 -6.96
N LYS A 354 -2.64 1.71 -7.60
CA LYS A 354 -2.23 3.10 -7.41
C LYS A 354 -3.23 4.01 -8.12
N THR A 355 -3.48 5.20 -7.58
CA THR A 355 -4.43 6.13 -8.20
C THR A 355 -3.82 6.73 -9.46
N ILE A 356 -4.40 6.41 -10.63
CA ILE A 356 -4.07 7.05 -11.90
C ILE A 356 -5.33 7.72 -12.43
N LEU A 357 -5.32 9.04 -12.42
CA LEU A 357 -6.47 9.81 -12.82
C LEU A 357 -6.55 9.92 -14.35
N ASN A 358 -7.73 9.64 -14.90
CA ASN A 358 -8.07 9.94 -16.29
C ASN A 358 -8.86 11.25 -16.35
N THR A 359 -8.72 11.98 -17.45
CA THR A 359 -9.49 13.20 -17.69
C THR A 359 -10.83 12.86 -18.31
N GLU A 360 -11.91 13.35 -17.69
CA GLU A 360 -13.24 13.26 -18.29
C GLU A 360 -13.46 14.38 -19.33
N ASN A 361 -12.86 15.55 -19.09
CA ASN A 361 -13.02 16.74 -19.93
C ASN A 361 -11.69 17.24 -20.51
N ILE A 362 -10.83 17.84 -19.66
CA ILE A 362 -9.58 18.48 -20.07
C ILE A 362 -8.55 18.45 -18.93
N ASP A 363 -7.27 18.24 -19.25
CA ASP A 363 -6.17 18.32 -18.28
C ASP A 363 -5.61 19.75 -18.13
N TYR A 364 -4.75 19.94 -17.14
CA TYR A 364 -3.89 21.11 -17.00
C TYR A 364 -2.79 21.14 -18.06
N VAL A 365 -2.33 22.34 -18.41
CA VAL A 365 -1.28 22.54 -19.42
C VAL A 365 0.12 22.22 -18.86
N ASP A 366 0.45 22.74 -17.67
CA ASP A 366 1.78 22.56 -17.04
C ASP A 366 1.73 21.59 -15.84
N ALA A 367 0.77 21.78 -14.92
CA ALA A 367 0.59 20.93 -13.75
C ALA A 367 -0.28 19.70 -14.06
N LYS A 368 0.15 18.88 -15.03
CA LYS A 368 -0.59 17.69 -15.48
C LYS A 368 -0.88 16.75 -14.32
N VAL A 369 -2.09 16.20 -14.34
CA VAL A 369 -2.57 15.23 -13.37
C VAL A 369 -2.96 13.92 -14.07
N ALA A 370 -3.41 14.01 -15.32
CA ALA A 370 -3.90 12.84 -16.05
C ALA A 370 -2.77 11.89 -16.45
N GLY A 371 -2.99 10.58 -16.31
CA GLY A 371 -2.01 9.56 -16.70
C GLY A 371 -0.74 9.54 -15.83
N HIS A 372 -0.73 10.25 -14.70
CA HIS A 372 0.33 10.26 -13.72
C HIS A 372 -0.14 9.63 -12.40
N ASP A 373 0.79 9.06 -11.64
CA ASP A 373 0.49 8.55 -10.31
C ASP A 373 0.13 9.71 -9.38
N TYR A 374 -1.14 9.80 -8.97
CA TYR A 374 -1.67 10.97 -8.29
C TYR A 374 -1.00 11.22 -6.94
N GLY A 375 -0.87 10.18 -6.11
CA GLY A 375 -0.36 10.28 -4.75
C GLY A 375 0.92 9.48 -4.48
N VAL A 376 1.58 8.90 -5.50
CA VAL A 376 2.78 8.08 -5.35
C VAL A 376 3.95 8.70 -6.10
N VAL A 377 5.09 8.80 -5.42
CA VAL A 377 6.42 9.04 -6.01
C VAL A 377 7.38 8.02 -5.43
N VAL A 378 8.32 7.56 -6.24
CA VAL A 378 9.30 6.56 -5.84
C VAL A 378 10.70 7.15 -5.85
N PHE A 379 11.56 6.71 -4.94
CA PHE A 379 12.98 7.04 -4.98
C PHE A 379 13.85 5.81 -4.76
N ASP A 380 14.99 5.77 -5.43
CA ASP A 380 15.88 4.60 -5.44
C ASP A 380 17.27 5.02 -4.96
N THR A 381 17.79 4.33 -3.94
CA THR A 381 19.17 4.51 -3.45
C THR A 381 19.96 3.23 -3.60
N PHE A 382 21.27 3.33 -3.74
CA PHE A 382 22.14 2.16 -3.88
C PHE A 382 22.01 1.21 -2.69
N TYR A 383 21.83 -0.09 -2.96
CA TYR A 383 21.85 -1.14 -1.95
C TYR A 383 23.15 -1.94 -2.04
N GLU A 384 23.36 -2.63 -3.16
CA GLU A 384 24.58 -3.41 -3.43
C GLU A 384 24.79 -3.64 -4.94
N LEU A 385 26.01 -4.04 -5.31
CA LEU A 385 26.31 -4.62 -6.62
C LEU A 385 26.40 -6.14 -6.44
N LYS A 386 25.61 -6.90 -7.20
CA LYS A 386 25.67 -8.36 -7.17
C LYS A 386 26.92 -8.82 -7.93
N ALA A 387 27.79 -9.55 -7.21
CA ALA A 387 29.04 -10.08 -7.74
C ALA A 387 28.81 -11.11 -8.86
#